data_AF-A0A7C7MBS8-F1
#
_entry.id   AF-A0A7C7MBS8-F1
#
_cell.length_a   1.000
_cell.length_b   1.000
_cell.length_c   1.000
_cell.angle_alpha   90.00
_cell.angle_beta   90.00
_cell.angle_gamma   90.00
#
_symmetry.space_group_name_H-M   'P 1'
#
loop_
_entity.id
_entity.type
_entity.pdbx_description
1 polymer ?
#
loop_
_entity_poly.entity_id
_entity_poly.type
_entity_poly.pdbx_seq_one_letter_code
_entity_poly.pdbx_strand_id
1 'polypeptide(L)'
;MQEQKLVKGQQISLSLVSWGRLGEAMGQWEETDVFVTGGIPGEKVVAEVVRVHRRYAAASVIEVLEASEWRVEPPCPYYGVCS
;
A
#
# COMPACT_ATOMS: atom_id res chain seq x y z
N MET A 1 -24.23 -0.99 -11.33
CA MET A 1 -22.93 -1.64 -11.05
C MET A 1 -21.94 -0.51 -10.94
N GLN A 2 -21.48 -0.19 -9.73
CA GLN A 2 -20.63 0.98 -9.52
C GLN A 2 -19.22 0.64 -10.01
N GLU A 3 -18.81 1.20 -11.15
CA GLU A 3 -17.39 1.26 -11.53
C GLU A 3 -16.69 2.15 -10.50
N GLN A 4 -16.21 1.56 -9.42
CA GLN A 4 -15.47 2.28 -8.39
C GLN A 4 -14.08 2.56 -8.93
N LYS A 5 -13.98 3.59 -9.79
CA LYS A 5 -12.72 4.11 -10.29
C LYS A 5 -11.88 4.57 -9.10
N LEU A 6 -10.71 3.97 -8.93
CA LEU A 6 -9.66 4.53 -8.07
C LEU A 6 -9.43 5.98 -8.47
N VAL A 7 -9.52 6.89 -7.51
CA VAL A 7 -9.24 8.32 -7.71
C VAL A 7 -7.92 8.65 -7.03
N LYS A 8 -7.12 9.54 -7.65
CA LYS A 8 -5.92 10.08 -7.01
C LYS A 8 -6.29 10.79 -5.70
N GLY A 9 -5.59 10.47 -4.62
CA GLY A 9 -5.86 10.97 -3.26
C GLY A 9 -6.94 10.20 -2.52
N GLN A 10 -7.48 9.13 -3.10
CA GLN A 10 -8.39 8.24 -2.39
C GLN A 10 -7.60 7.32 -1.46
N GLN A 11 -8.08 7.18 -0.24
CA GLN A 11 -7.53 6.25 0.73
C GLN A 11 -8.26 4.92 0.60
N ILE A 12 -7.51 3.85 0.39
CA ILE A 12 -8.02 2.49 0.27
C ILE A 12 -7.35 1.60 1.30
N SER A 13 -8.14 0.80 2.01
CA SER A 13 -7.61 -0.23 2.89
C SER A 13 -7.43 -1.52 2.08
N LEU A 14 -6.20 -2.02 2.02
CA LEU A 14 -5.91 -3.29 1.36
C LEU A 14 -4.90 -4.11 2.16
N SER A 15 -4.98 -5.42 1.99
CA SER A 15 -3.99 -6.35 2.53
C SER A 15 -2.91 -6.57 1.49
N LEU A 16 -1.67 -6.45 1.93
CA LEU A 16 -0.51 -6.70 1.09
C LEU A 16 -0.25 -8.20 1.06
N VAL A 17 -0.09 -8.78 -0.13
CA VAL A 17 -0.01 -10.24 -0.32
C VAL A 17 1.35 -10.70 -0.79
N SER A 18 2.05 -9.89 -1.59
CA SER A 18 3.33 -10.29 -2.19
C SER A 18 4.24 -9.10 -2.42
N TRP A 19 5.51 -9.37 -2.70
CA TRP A 19 6.47 -8.34 -3.10
C TRP A 19 6.36 -8.05 -4.59
N GLY A 20 6.39 -6.76 -4.94
CA GLY A 20 6.62 -6.28 -6.28
C GLY A 20 8.10 -6.36 -6.68
N ARG A 21 8.37 -6.14 -7.97
CA ARG A 21 9.73 -6.26 -8.54
C ARG A 21 10.74 -5.25 -8.00
N LEU A 22 10.29 -4.10 -7.47
CA LEU A 22 11.18 -3.04 -6.97
C LEU A 22 11.22 -2.98 -5.44
N GLY A 23 10.72 -4.02 -4.73
CA GLY A 23 10.65 -4.03 -3.27
C GLY A 23 9.46 -3.26 -2.69
N GLU A 24 8.53 -2.81 -3.54
CA GLU A 24 7.21 -2.35 -3.11
C GLU A 24 6.35 -3.54 -2.69
N ALA A 25 5.40 -3.32 -1.80
CA ALA A 25 4.43 -4.36 -1.48
C ALA A 25 3.27 -4.30 -2.48
N MET A 26 2.82 -5.46 -2.92
CA MET A 26 1.71 -5.61 -3.83
C MET A 26 0.51 -6.11 -3.05
N GLY A 27 -0.62 -5.45 -3.27
CA GLY A 27 -1.92 -5.91 -2.81
C GLY A 27 -2.94 -5.83 -3.93
N GLN A 28 -4.08 -6.45 -3.72
CA GLN A 28 -5.17 -6.47 -4.70
C GLN A 28 -6.39 -5.77 -4.11
N TRP A 29 -6.96 -4.83 -4.87
CA TRP A 29 -8.15 -4.09 -4.47
C TRP A 29 -9.15 -4.12 -5.63
N GLU A 30 -10.33 -4.71 -5.40
CA GLU A 30 -11.41 -4.86 -6.40
C GLU A 30 -10.89 -5.28 -7.80
N GLU A 31 -10.14 -6.39 -7.85
CA GLU A 31 -9.52 -6.94 -9.07
C GLU A 31 -8.43 -6.08 -9.74
N THR A 32 -8.06 -4.96 -9.12
CA THR A 32 -6.95 -4.11 -9.57
C THR A 32 -5.71 -4.38 -8.73
N ASP A 33 -4.59 -4.63 -9.40
CA ASP A 33 -3.29 -4.71 -8.75
C ASP A 33 -2.88 -3.33 -8.24
N VAL A 34 -2.65 -3.22 -6.94
CA VAL A 34 -2.19 -1.98 -6.30
C VAL A 34 -0.80 -2.21 -5.75
N PHE A 35 0.14 -1.42 -6.25
CA PHE A 35 1.49 -1.37 -5.74
C PHE A 35 1.58 -0.30 -4.66
N VAL A 36 1.95 -0.73 -3.46
CA VAL A 36 2.02 0.10 -2.26
C VAL A 36 3.48 0.25 -1.84
N THR A 37 3.97 1.48 -1.87
CA THR A 37 5.33 1.78 -1.41
C THR A 37 5.37 1.89 0.11
N GLY A 38 6.34 1.23 0.75
CA GLY A 38 6.56 1.32 2.21
C GLY A 38 5.76 0.33 3.06
N GLY A 39 5.00 -0.57 2.43
CA GLY A 39 4.30 -1.65 3.13
C GLY A 39 5.07 -2.97 3.09
N ILE A 40 4.67 -3.92 3.93
CA ILE A 40 5.21 -5.29 3.95
C ILE A 40 4.09 -6.26 3.50
N PRO A 41 4.37 -7.32 2.75
CA PRO A 41 3.39 -8.38 2.50
C PRO A 41 3.01 -9.09 3.81
N GLY A 42 1.71 -9.30 4.02
CA GLY A 42 1.15 -9.93 5.22
C GLY A 42 0.64 -8.95 6.27
N GLU A 43 0.71 -7.63 6.04
CA GLU A 43 0.07 -6.60 6.86
C GLU A 43 -1.11 -5.95 6.13
N LYS A 44 -2.00 -5.37 6.93
CA LYS A 44 -3.15 -4.61 6.44
C LYS A 44 -2.86 -3.13 6.62
N VAL A 45 -2.89 -2.39 5.52
CA VAL A 45 -2.55 -0.97 5.52
C VAL A 45 -3.64 -0.15 4.84
N VAL A 46 -3.77 1.10 5.27
CA VAL A 46 -4.44 2.12 4.49
C VAL A 46 -3.38 2.74 3.59
N ALA A 47 -3.62 2.64 2.28
CA ALA A 47 -2.77 3.24 1.27
C ALA A 47 -3.51 4.36 0.56
N GLU A 48 -2.84 5.48 0.33
CA GLU A 48 -3.37 6.57 -0.48
C GLU A 48 -2.94 6.41 -1.94
N VAL A 49 -3.90 6.45 -2.85
CA VAL A 49 -3.67 6.31 -4.28
C VAL A 49 -2.95 7.54 -4.83
N VAL A 50 -1.68 7.38 -5.18
CA VAL A 50 -0.84 8.46 -5.75
C VAL A 50 -1.03 8.57 -7.25
N ARG A 51 -1.16 7.42 -7.94
CA ARG A 51 -1.39 7.34 -9.39
C ARG A 51 -2.26 6.14 -9.72
N VAL A 52 -3.11 6.31 -10.73
CA VAL A 52 -3.95 5.23 -11.28
C VAL A 52 -3.53 5.01 -12.72
N HIS A 53 -3.09 3.79 -13.03
CA HIS A 53 -2.82 3.34 -14.38
C HIS A 53 -3.95 2.43 -14.86
N ARG A 54 -3.97 2.14 -16.17
CA ARG A 54 -5.03 1.32 -16.79
C ARG A 54 -5.02 -0.15 -16.32
N ARG A 55 -3.89 -0.66 -15.83
CA ARG A 55 -3.71 -2.07 -15.40
C ARG A 55 -3.37 -2.24 -13.93
N TYR A 56 -2.97 -1.17 -13.25
CA TYR A 56 -2.57 -1.19 -11.85
C TYR A 56 -2.72 0.20 -11.25
N ALA A 57 -2.72 0.32 -9.94
CA ALA A 57 -2.59 1.60 -9.25
C ALA A 57 -1.32 1.63 -8.41
N ALA A 58 -0.75 2.82 -8.25
CA ALA A 58 0.35 3.08 -7.34
C ALA A 58 -0.19 3.87 -6.16
N ALA A 59 0.06 3.36 -4.96
CA ALA A 59 -0.35 3.95 -3.70
C ALA A 59 0.83 3.99 -2.72
N SER A 60 0.70 4.83 -1.69
CA SER A 60 1.69 4.94 -0.61
C SER A 60 1.02 4.60 0.71
N VAL A 61 1.70 3.86 1.59
CA VAL A 61 1.17 3.61 2.95
C VAL A 61 0.99 4.95 3.66
N ILE A 62 -0.21 5.18 4.20
CA ILE A 62 -0.51 6.31 5.08
C ILE A 62 -0.70 5.86 6.53
N GLU A 63 -1.28 4.68 6.73
CA GLU A 63 -1.56 4.12 8.04
C GLU A 63 -1.51 2.59 7.98
N VAL A 64 -1.13 1.96 9.09
CA VAL A 64 -1.01 0.50 9.19
C VAL A 64 -2.04 0.04 10.19
N LEU A 65 -3.02 -0.74 9.73
CA LEU A 65 -4.13 -1.23 10.55
C LEU A 65 -3.74 -2.52 11.29
N GLU A 66 -3.11 -3.46 10.59
CA GLU A 66 -2.59 -4.69 11.18
C GLU A 66 -1.13 -4.85 10.79
N ALA A 67 -0.25 -4.70 11.77
CA ALA A 67 1.16 -5.06 11.66
C ALA A 67 1.30 -6.58 11.52
N SER A 68 2.10 -7.05 10.55
CA SER A 68 2.46 -8.46 10.45
C SER A 68 3.40 -8.86 11.59
N GLU A 69 3.42 -10.12 11.99
CA GLU A 69 4.37 -10.65 12.99
C GLU A 69 5.84 -10.52 12.54
N TRP A 70 6.05 -10.44 11.22
CA TRP A 70 7.35 -10.17 10.58
C TRP A 70 7.69 -8.67 10.54
N ARG A 71 6.73 -7.80 10.88
CA ARG A 71 6.97 -6.36 11.00
C ARG A 71 7.75 -6.14 12.28
N VAL A 72 9.06 -6.00 12.12
CA VAL A 72 9.88 -5.30 13.10
C VAL A 72 9.46 -3.83 13.03
N GLU A 73 8.76 -3.34 14.06
CA GLU A 73 8.54 -1.89 14.20
C GLU A 73 9.90 -1.20 14.13
N PRO A 74 10.16 -0.33 13.15
CA PRO A 74 11.38 0.47 13.17
C PRO A 74 11.34 1.29 14.48
N PRO A 75 12.39 1.30 15.31
CA PRO A 75 12.40 1.94 16.63
C PRO A 75 12.30 3.47 16.58
N CYS A 76 11.99 4.06 15.42
CA CYS A 76 12.09 5.48 15.18
C CYS A 76 10.77 6.02 14.59
N PRO A 77 10.08 6.94 15.30
CA PRO A 77 8.89 7.63 14.80
C PRO A 77 9.16 8.65 13.67
N TYR A 78 10.39 8.70 13.14
CA TYR A 78 10.86 9.66 12.13
C TYR A 78 11.36 9.00 10.83
N TYR A 79 11.01 7.74 10.56
CA TYR A 79 11.48 7.06 9.34
C TYR A 79 10.91 7.73 8.08
N GLY A 80 11.72 8.60 7.47
CA GLY A 80 11.36 9.53 6.39
C GLY A 80 12.15 10.84 6.41
N VAL A 81 12.79 11.19 7.54
CA VAL A 81 13.56 12.45 7.68
C VAL A 81 14.91 12.21 8.36
N CYS A 82 15.80 11.44 7.74
CA CYS A 82 17.23 11.61 8.00
C CYS A 82 17.93 11.81 6.67
N SER A 83 18.41 13.05 6.51
CA SER A 83 19.40 13.46 5.51
C SER A 83 20.76 12.82 5.80
#